data_AF-A0A8P4G7J1-F1
#
_entry.id   AF-A0A8P4G7J1-F1
#
_cell.length_a   1.000
_cell.length_b   1.000
_cell.length_c   1.000
_cell.angle_alpha   90.00
_cell.angle_beta   90.00
_cell.angle_gamma   90.00
#
_symmetry.space_group_name_H-M   'P 1'
#
loop_
_entity.id
_entity.type
_entity.pdbx_description
1 polymer ?
#
loop_
_entity_poly.entity_id
_entity_poly.type
_entity_poly.pdbx_seq_one_letter_code
_entity_poly.pdbx_strand_id
1 'polypeptide(L)'
;MAAQLVFALLALTSLGAASELDCKELVKPLVLDSHSPIYGKWVLHVGSWDQPGLKSDLISVNSSWVDLSASSDSGVMTIYWADRLSEDKCLQGVANATISGMTSHTTFNINGHTSYHDGKYYESCSECLLSEDTTLLPDGKSKGRYLFLFTRTGTLKPSDLETFKKQAECLKFLPEYHFGGSDLCSDDRETTSPAAENTEDEETDVQPTAK
;
A
#
# COMPACT_ATOMS: atom_id res chain seq x y z
N MET A 1 -35.68 -37.20 -10.85
CA MET A 1 -34.23 -37.31 -11.10
C MET A 1 -33.75 -36.25 -12.11
N ALA A 2 -34.13 -36.29 -13.39
CA ALA A 2 -33.63 -35.34 -14.40
C ALA A 2 -34.07 -33.87 -14.18
N ALA A 3 -35.34 -33.62 -13.84
CA ALA A 3 -35.84 -32.26 -13.62
C ALA A 3 -35.14 -31.56 -12.43
N GLN A 4 -34.88 -32.29 -11.33
CA GLN A 4 -34.17 -31.75 -10.16
C GLN A 4 -32.71 -31.40 -10.47
N LEU A 5 -32.04 -32.19 -11.32
CA LEU A 5 -30.69 -31.89 -11.81
C LEU A 5 -30.66 -30.61 -12.66
N VAL A 6 -31.67 -30.40 -13.51
CA VAL A 6 -31.79 -29.18 -14.34
C VAL A 6 -32.04 -27.95 -13.47
N PHE A 7 -32.94 -28.03 -12.48
CA PHE A 7 -33.17 -26.92 -11.54
C PHE A 7 -31.93 -26.60 -10.70
N ALA A 8 -31.19 -27.61 -10.24
CA ALA A 8 -29.94 -27.40 -9.52
C ALA A 8 -28.90 -26.71 -10.41
N LEU A 9 -28.69 -27.17 -11.65
CA LEU A 9 -27.76 -26.52 -12.59
C LEU A 9 -28.14 -25.06 -12.88
N LEU A 10 -29.43 -24.77 -13.07
CA LEU A 10 -29.93 -23.41 -13.33
C LEU A 10 -29.71 -22.49 -12.12
N ALA A 11 -29.90 -22.99 -10.89
CA ALA A 11 -29.64 -22.24 -9.67
C ALA A 11 -28.14 -21.98 -9.44
N LEU A 12 -27.27 -22.96 -9.72
CA LEU A 12 -25.82 -22.78 -9.62
C LEU A 12 -25.29 -21.78 -10.67
N THR A 13 -25.80 -21.84 -11.90
CA THR A 13 -25.41 -20.90 -12.97
C THR A 13 -25.92 -19.49 -12.72
N SER A 14 -27.13 -19.32 -12.16
CA SER A 14 -27.63 -17.99 -11.80
C SER A 14 -26.87 -17.37 -10.63
N LEU A 15 -26.49 -18.16 -9.61
CA LEU A 15 -25.65 -17.69 -8.50
C LEU A 15 -24.26 -17.25 -8.98
N GLY A 16 -23.64 -18.02 -9.87
CA GLY A 16 -22.32 -17.69 -10.44
C GLY A 16 -22.34 -16.41 -11.28
N ALA A 17 -23.37 -16.23 -12.12
CA ALA A 17 -23.54 -15.03 -12.93
C ALA A 17 -23.80 -13.78 -12.06
N ALA A 18 -24.58 -13.92 -10.99
CA ALA A 18 -24.81 -12.83 -10.04
C ALA A 18 -23.53 -12.46 -9.26
N SER A 19 -22.73 -13.45 -8.83
CA SER A 19 -21.46 -13.19 -8.14
C SER A 19 -20.41 -12.53 -9.04
N GLU A 20 -20.38 -12.88 -10.33
CA GLU A 20 -19.46 -12.26 -11.29
C GLU A 20 -19.81 -10.78 -11.53
N LEU A 21 -21.11 -10.47 -11.60
CA LEU A 21 -21.59 -9.10 -11.72
C LEU A 21 -21.26 -8.27 -10.45
N ASP A 22 -21.43 -8.86 -9.26
CA ASP A 22 -21.10 -8.21 -7.98
C ASP A 22 -19.58 -7.95 -7.87
N CYS A 23 -18.75 -8.92 -8.27
CA CYS A 23 -17.30 -8.75 -8.26
C CYS A 23 -16.82 -7.67 -9.23
N LYS A 24 -17.41 -7.55 -10.42
CA LYS A 24 -17.01 -6.52 -11.38
C LYS A 24 -17.18 -5.10 -10.83
N GLU A 25 -18.25 -4.86 -10.08
CA GLU A 25 -18.49 -3.58 -9.42
C GLU A 25 -17.59 -3.40 -8.20
N LEU A 26 -17.38 -4.46 -7.40
CA LEU A 26 -16.54 -4.39 -6.20
C LEU A 26 -15.06 -4.17 -6.48
N VAL A 27 -14.52 -4.68 -7.60
CA VAL A 27 -13.08 -4.59 -7.93
C VAL A 27 -12.82 -3.64 -9.10
N LYS A 28 -13.53 -2.51 -9.12
CA LYS A 28 -13.36 -1.49 -10.15
C LYS A 28 -11.97 -0.84 -10.06
N PRO A 29 -11.13 -0.96 -11.09
CA PRO A 29 -9.77 -0.43 -11.06
C PRO A 29 -9.77 1.10 -11.19
N LEU A 30 -8.77 1.73 -10.57
CA LEU A 30 -8.49 3.15 -10.71
C LEU A 30 -7.54 3.41 -11.89
N VAL A 31 -7.83 4.44 -12.67
CA VAL A 31 -6.87 5.00 -13.61
C VAL A 31 -5.89 5.87 -12.82
N LEU A 32 -4.59 5.71 -13.14
CA LEU A 32 -3.53 6.42 -12.44
C LEU A 32 -3.10 7.63 -13.25
N ASP A 33 -3.34 8.82 -12.70
CA ASP A 33 -2.87 10.10 -13.20
C ASP A 33 -2.56 11.04 -12.02
N SER A 34 -2.07 12.24 -12.31
CA SER A 34 -1.64 13.22 -11.29
C SER A 34 -2.76 13.76 -10.39
N HIS A 35 -4.03 13.46 -10.67
CA HIS A 35 -5.20 13.84 -9.86
C HIS A 35 -5.84 12.63 -9.16
N SER A 36 -5.24 11.45 -9.27
CA SER A 36 -5.74 10.23 -8.65
C SER A 36 -5.91 10.39 -7.13
N PRO A 37 -7.00 9.86 -6.54
CA PRO A 37 -7.27 10.01 -5.10
C PRO A 37 -6.29 9.23 -4.21
N ILE A 38 -5.38 8.46 -4.81
CA ILE A 38 -4.40 7.63 -4.08
C ILE A 38 -3.28 8.45 -3.44
N TYR A 39 -3.13 9.72 -3.77
CA TYR A 39 -2.00 10.52 -3.26
C TYR A 39 -2.13 10.92 -1.79
N GLY A 40 -0.98 11.13 -1.18
CA GLY A 40 -0.76 11.45 0.23
C GLY A 40 -0.40 10.22 1.07
N LYS A 41 -0.44 10.43 2.39
CA LYS A 41 -0.06 9.44 3.40
C LYS A 41 -1.19 8.46 3.71
N TRP A 42 -0.81 7.18 3.89
CA TRP A 42 -1.69 6.06 4.17
C TRP A 42 -1.02 5.07 5.12
N VAL A 43 -1.78 4.53 6.07
CA VAL A 43 -1.34 3.59 7.11
C VAL A 43 -1.97 2.23 6.88
N LEU A 44 -1.15 1.17 6.88
CA LEU A 44 -1.60 -0.19 6.63
C LEU A 44 -2.58 -0.63 7.72
N HIS A 45 -3.78 -1.03 7.31
CA HIS A 45 -4.76 -1.59 8.23
C HIS A 45 -4.79 -3.11 8.14
N VAL A 46 -4.91 -3.66 6.92
CA VAL A 46 -4.96 -5.10 6.70
C VAL A 46 -4.33 -5.49 5.36
N GLY A 47 -3.67 -6.64 5.35
CA GLY A 47 -3.12 -7.27 4.15
C GLY A 47 -3.54 -8.72 3.98
N SER A 48 -3.55 -9.20 2.74
CA SER A 48 -3.78 -10.59 2.35
C SER A 48 -2.79 -10.99 1.24
N TRP A 49 -2.68 -12.29 0.97
CA TRP A 49 -1.77 -12.87 -0.03
C TRP A 49 -2.45 -14.00 -0.81
N ASP A 50 -2.01 -14.26 -2.04
CA ASP A 50 -2.61 -15.29 -2.90
C ASP A 50 -1.81 -16.61 -2.95
N GLN A 51 -0.52 -16.57 -2.61
CA GLN A 51 0.34 -17.74 -2.53
C GLN A 51 0.77 -18.02 -1.08
N PRO A 52 0.62 -19.25 -0.54
CA PRO A 52 0.97 -19.57 0.84
C PRO A 52 2.41 -19.20 1.23
N GLY A 53 3.35 -19.28 0.28
CA GLY A 53 4.76 -18.95 0.49
C GLY A 53 5.05 -17.46 0.73
N LEU A 54 4.08 -16.58 0.55
CA LEU A 54 4.21 -15.13 0.79
C LEU A 54 3.81 -14.71 2.21
N LYS A 55 3.18 -15.61 2.97
CA LYS A 55 2.68 -15.31 4.31
C LYS A 55 3.77 -14.80 5.27
N SER A 56 4.94 -15.43 5.26
CA SER A 56 6.04 -15.07 6.16
C SER A 56 6.58 -13.66 5.91
N ASP A 57 6.63 -13.25 4.64
CA ASP A 57 7.15 -11.94 4.24
C ASP A 57 6.23 -10.84 4.80
N LEU A 58 4.91 -10.98 4.63
CA LEU A 58 3.95 -10.00 5.14
C LEU A 58 3.89 -9.96 6.68
N ILE A 59 3.86 -11.11 7.34
CA ILE A 59 3.73 -11.17 8.82
C ILE A 59 4.97 -10.59 9.52
N SER A 60 6.12 -10.53 8.85
CA SER A 60 7.33 -9.90 9.39
C SER A 60 7.22 -8.37 9.57
N VAL A 61 6.22 -7.75 8.96
CA VAL A 61 5.94 -6.31 9.05
C VAL A 61 4.89 -6.06 10.14
N ASN A 62 5.31 -5.51 11.27
CA ASN A 62 4.42 -5.19 12.39
C ASN A 62 3.47 -4.04 12.05
N SER A 63 3.98 -2.99 11.42
CA SER A 63 3.21 -1.83 10.97
C SER A 63 3.89 -1.19 9.75
N SER A 64 3.11 -0.46 8.96
CA SER A 64 3.63 0.17 7.75
C SER A 64 2.81 1.42 7.43
N TRP A 65 3.46 2.40 6.81
CA TRP A 65 2.79 3.48 6.13
C TRP A 65 3.52 3.85 4.84
N VAL A 66 2.75 4.37 3.89
CA VAL A 66 3.24 4.86 2.61
C VAL A 66 2.79 6.30 2.39
N ASP A 67 3.55 7.03 1.60
CA ASP A 67 3.20 8.37 1.14
C ASP A 67 3.44 8.44 -0.37
N LEU A 68 2.33 8.55 -1.11
CA LEU A 68 2.31 8.52 -2.56
C LEU A 68 2.22 9.96 -3.08
N SER A 69 3.11 10.34 -4.00
CA SER A 69 3.08 11.68 -4.60
C SER A 69 3.21 11.60 -6.12
N ALA A 70 2.47 12.48 -6.81
CA ALA A 70 2.65 12.66 -8.24
C ALA A 70 3.98 13.39 -8.50
N SER A 71 4.78 12.88 -9.44
CA SER A 71 5.93 13.63 -9.94
C SER A 71 5.46 14.78 -10.85
N SER A 72 6.31 15.80 -11.02
CA SER A 72 6.13 16.81 -12.07
C SER A 72 6.15 16.20 -13.47
N ASP A 73 6.82 15.05 -13.63
CA ASP A 73 6.86 14.29 -14.86
C ASP A 73 5.60 13.42 -14.98
N SER A 74 4.77 13.69 -15.99
CA SER A 74 3.55 12.93 -16.25
C SER A 74 3.88 11.43 -16.37
N GLY A 75 3.22 10.60 -15.58
CA GLY A 75 3.39 9.14 -15.63
C GLY A 75 4.47 8.59 -14.68
N VAL A 76 4.99 9.39 -13.75
CA VAL A 76 5.82 8.89 -12.64
C VAL A 76 5.17 9.25 -11.30
N MET A 77 5.11 8.28 -10.40
CA MET A 77 4.71 8.45 -9.01
C MET A 77 5.90 8.15 -8.09
N THR A 78 6.11 8.97 -7.08
CA THR A 78 7.08 8.69 -6.02
C THR A 78 6.37 8.01 -4.85
N ILE A 79 6.97 6.92 -4.38
CA ILE A 79 6.51 6.11 -3.26
C ILE A 79 7.55 6.26 -2.15
N TYR A 80 7.18 6.95 -1.07
CA TYR A 80 7.89 6.82 0.19
C TYR A 80 7.22 5.74 1.03
N TRP A 81 7.99 4.88 1.67
CA TRP A 81 7.49 3.79 2.50
C TRP A 81 8.30 3.71 3.79
N ALA A 82 7.63 3.28 4.84
CA ALA A 82 8.22 3.10 6.16
C ALA A 82 7.57 1.91 6.86
N ASP A 83 8.36 0.86 7.05
CA ASP A 83 7.95 -0.41 7.62
C ASP A 83 8.64 -0.63 8.97
N ARG A 84 7.85 -0.97 9.99
CA ARG A 84 8.36 -1.50 11.25
C ARG A 84 8.39 -3.01 11.15
N LEU A 85 9.58 -3.59 11.15
CA LEU A 85 9.75 -5.04 11.18
C LEU A 85 9.64 -5.59 12.59
N SER A 86 9.54 -6.91 12.69
CA SER A 86 9.82 -7.64 13.93
C SER A 86 11.19 -7.23 14.51
N GLU A 87 11.33 -7.26 15.85
CA GLU A 87 12.51 -6.77 16.58
C GLU A 87 12.65 -5.23 16.60
N ASP A 88 11.54 -4.50 16.39
CA ASP A 88 11.43 -3.04 16.51
C ASP A 88 12.38 -2.24 15.60
N LYS A 89 12.74 -2.82 14.45
CA LYS A 89 13.56 -2.16 13.44
C LYS A 89 12.70 -1.42 12.42
N CYS A 90 12.94 -0.12 12.26
CA CYS A 90 12.37 0.66 11.17
C CYS A 90 13.23 0.53 9.89
N LEU A 91 12.58 0.22 8.78
CA LEU A 91 13.12 0.31 7.43
C LEU A 91 12.32 1.32 6.64
N GLN A 92 13.00 2.25 5.98
CA GLN A 92 12.35 3.32 5.22
C GLN A 92 13.08 3.52 3.90
N GLY A 93 12.37 4.04 2.92
CA GLY A 93 12.98 4.30 1.63
C GLY A 93 12.06 5.05 0.67
N VAL A 94 12.63 5.34 -0.49
CA VAL A 94 11.92 5.97 -1.61
C VAL A 94 12.12 5.14 -2.85
N ALA A 95 11.07 5.01 -3.65
CA ALA A 95 11.09 4.41 -4.96
C ALA A 95 10.27 5.24 -5.94
N ASN A 96 10.63 5.19 -7.21
CA ASN A 96 9.83 5.76 -8.28
C ASN A 96 9.11 4.64 -9.02
N ALA A 97 7.83 4.89 -9.29
CA ALA A 97 6.95 4.00 -10.02
C ALA A 97 6.59 4.65 -11.36
N THR A 98 6.82 3.96 -12.47
CA THR A 98 6.34 4.40 -13.79
C THR A 98 4.92 3.90 -13.98
N ILE A 99 4.05 4.73 -14.55
CA ILE A 99 2.63 4.43 -14.72
C ILE A 99 2.35 4.08 -16.17
N SER A 100 1.71 2.94 -16.39
CA SER A 100 1.20 2.49 -17.69
C SER A 100 -0.28 2.12 -17.54
N GLY A 101 -1.15 3.08 -17.87
CA GLY A 101 -2.60 2.93 -17.73
C GLY A 101 -3.04 2.79 -16.27
N MET A 102 -3.39 1.58 -15.86
CA MET A 102 -3.85 1.27 -14.48
C MET A 102 -2.77 0.58 -13.64
N THR A 103 -1.60 0.33 -14.22
CA THR A 103 -0.50 -0.39 -13.57
C THR A 103 0.64 0.58 -13.26
N SER A 104 1.17 0.50 -12.04
CA SER A 104 2.42 1.14 -11.66
C SER A 104 3.55 0.10 -11.63
N HIS A 105 4.68 0.39 -12.27
CA HIS A 105 5.85 -0.48 -12.31
C HIS A 105 6.94 0.11 -11.41
N THR A 106 7.34 -0.63 -10.40
CA THR A 106 8.28 -0.16 -9.38
C THR A 106 9.43 -1.15 -9.22
N THR A 107 10.62 -0.62 -9.00
CA THR A 107 11.77 -1.40 -8.54
C THR A 107 12.17 -0.92 -7.15
N PHE A 108 12.15 -1.82 -6.18
CA PHE A 108 12.65 -1.54 -4.83
C PHE A 108 14.07 -2.06 -4.69
N ASN A 109 14.92 -1.27 -4.03
CA ASN A 109 16.28 -1.65 -3.68
C ASN A 109 16.43 -1.50 -2.15
N ILE A 110 16.31 -2.61 -1.44
CA ILE A 110 16.29 -2.64 0.03
C ILE A 110 17.46 -3.49 0.53
N ASN A 111 18.38 -2.89 1.30
CA ASN A 111 19.56 -3.57 1.85
C ASN A 111 20.37 -4.38 0.81
N GLY A 112 20.49 -3.87 -0.42
CA GLY A 112 21.20 -4.53 -1.52
C GLY A 112 20.42 -5.62 -2.26
N HIS A 113 19.15 -5.85 -1.90
CA HIS A 113 18.25 -6.72 -2.62
C HIS A 113 17.33 -5.91 -3.55
N THR A 114 17.24 -6.35 -4.80
CA THR A 114 16.36 -5.76 -5.81
C THR A 114 15.12 -6.62 -5.98
N SER A 115 13.94 -5.99 -5.95
CA SER A 115 12.66 -6.63 -6.27
C SER A 115 11.87 -5.77 -7.26
N TYR A 116 11.08 -6.45 -8.10
CA TYR A 116 10.29 -5.83 -9.17
C TYR A 116 8.81 -6.04 -8.89
N HIS A 117 8.02 -4.98 -9.07
CA HIS A 117 6.64 -4.92 -8.59
C HIS A 117 5.73 -4.27 -9.61
N ASP A 118 4.57 -4.89 -9.83
CA ASP A 118 3.45 -4.31 -10.56
C ASP A 118 2.31 -4.02 -9.58
N GLY A 119 2.04 -2.73 -9.37
CA GLY A 119 0.98 -2.23 -8.51
C GLY A 119 -0.31 -1.92 -9.28
N LYS A 120 -1.45 -2.25 -8.69
CA LYS A 120 -2.79 -1.85 -9.16
C LYS A 120 -3.60 -1.30 -8.00
N TYR A 121 -4.52 -0.40 -8.30
CA TYR A 121 -5.35 0.26 -7.30
C TYR A 121 -6.82 0.15 -7.67
N TYR A 122 -7.69 0.04 -6.67
CA TYR A 122 -9.11 -0.20 -6.84
C TYR A 122 -9.94 0.81 -6.05
N GLU A 123 -11.14 1.10 -6.53
CA GLU A 123 -12.13 1.86 -5.78
C GLU A 123 -12.49 1.12 -4.48
N SER A 124 -12.63 1.87 -3.39
CA SER A 124 -12.96 1.36 -2.06
C SER A 124 -13.65 2.45 -1.23
N CYS A 125 -13.47 2.47 0.09
CA CYS A 125 -13.97 3.55 0.92
C CYS A 125 -13.23 4.89 0.64
N SER A 126 -13.85 6.04 0.95
CA SER A 126 -13.28 7.37 0.65
C SER A 126 -11.95 7.65 1.38
N GLU A 127 -11.76 7.03 2.54
CA GLU A 127 -10.56 7.14 3.38
C GLU A 127 -9.72 5.86 3.33
N CYS A 128 -9.83 5.10 2.22
CA CYS A 128 -9.11 3.86 1.99
C CYS A 128 -8.26 3.94 0.72
N LEU A 129 -7.10 3.29 0.77
CA LEU A 129 -6.29 2.95 -0.39
C LEU A 129 -6.22 1.44 -0.50
N LEU A 130 -6.92 0.87 -1.48
CA LEU A 130 -6.84 -0.54 -1.81
C LEU A 130 -5.82 -0.74 -2.93
N SER A 131 -4.71 -1.40 -2.61
CA SER A 131 -3.64 -1.70 -3.59
C SER A 131 -3.38 -3.20 -3.68
N GLU A 132 -3.27 -3.70 -4.89
CA GLU A 132 -2.68 -5.01 -5.20
C GLU A 132 -1.22 -4.81 -5.62
N ASP A 133 -0.31 -5.55 -5.00
CA ASP A 133 1.11 -5.58 -5.34
C ASP A 133 1.48 -6.96 -5.87
N THR A 134 1.92 -7.03 -7.11
CA THR A 134 2.42 -8.27 -7.73
C THR A 134 3.93 -8.27 -7.72
N THR A 135 4.53 -9.15 -6.92
CA THR A 135 5.97 -9.35 -6.93
C THR A 135 6.36 -10.18 -8.15
N LEU A 136 7.35 -9.71 -8.91
CA LEU A 136 7.85 -10.37 -10.12
C LEU A 136 9.20 -11.04 -9.88
N LEU A 137 9.38 -12.20 -10.52
CA LEU A 137 10.67 -12.85 -10.68
C LEU A 137 11.51 -12.13 -11.75
N PRO A 138 12.83 -12.36 -11.82
CA PRO A 138 13.69 -11.75 -12.84
C PRO A 138 13.29 -12.05 -14.28
N ASP A 139 12.54 -13.14 -14.52
CA ASP A 139 12.00 -13.51 -15.83
C ASP A 139 10.64 -12.85 -16.14
N GLY A 140 10.16 -11.95 -15.26
CA GLY A 140 8.91 -11.22 -15.38
C GLY A 140 7.67 -12.00 -14.96
N LYS A 141 7.80 -13.27 -14.54
CA LYS A 141 6.65 -14.03 -14.03
C LYS A 141 6.28 -13.59 -12.63
N SER A 142 4.99 -13.65 -12.30
CA SER A 142 4.51 -13.41 -10.94
C SER A 142 5.05 -14.48 -9.98
N LYS A 143 5.72 -14.03 -8.90
CA LYS A 143 6.02 -14.83 -7.71
C LYS A 143 4.75 -15.04 -6.87
N GLY A 144 3.84 -14.08 -6.93
CA GLY A 144 2.57 -14.02 -6.23
C GLY A 144 2.21 -12.56 -5.94
N ARG A 145 1.12 -12.37 -5.22
CA ARG A 145 0.50 -11.07 -5.01
C ARG A 145 0.14 -10.84 -3.55
N TYR A 146 0.18 -9.58 -3.17
CA TYR A 146 -0.41 -9.06 -1.95
C TYR A 146 -1.57 -8.14 -2.26
N LEU A 147 -2.55 -8.11 -1.37
CA LEU A 147 -3.62 -7.13 -1.37
C LEU A 147 -3.56 -6.37 -0.06
N PHE A 148 -3.40 -5.06 -0.13
CA PHE A 148 -3.29 -4.19 1.02
C PHE A 148 -4.43 -3.19 1.06
N LEU A 149 -5.02 -3.03 2.22
CA LEU A 149 -5.91 -1.92 2.52
C LEU A 149 -5.20 -1.01 3.52
N PHE A 150 -4.87 0.18 3.03
CA PHE A 150 -4.41 1.26 3.87
C PHE A 150 -5.57 2.22 4.15
N THR A 151 -5.45 2.99 5.23
CA THR A 151 -6.41 4.03 5.63
C THR A 151 -5.65 5.29 6.01
N ARG A 152 -6.32 6.45 6.07
CA ARG A 152 -5.64 7.69 6.48
C ARG A 152 -5.05 7.63 7.89
N THR A 153 -5.68 6.90 8.80
CA THR A 153 -5.39 6.93 10.25
C THR A 153 -4.97 5.58 10.85
N GLY A 154 -5.00 4.50 10.07
CA GLY A 154 -4.81 3.13 10.55
C GLY A 154 -6.09 2.48 11.12
N THR A 155 -7.22 3.20 11.14
CA THR A 155 -8.50 2.72 11.68
C THR A 155 -9.52 2.49 10.56
N LEU A 156 -10.34 1.43 10.68
CA LEU A 156 -11.32 1.04 9.68
C LEU A 156 -12.66 0.68 10.32
N LYS A 157 -13.78 1.02 9.64
CA LYS A 157 -15.11 0.59 10.08
C LYS A 157 -15.29 -0.90 9.78
N PRO A 158 -16.04 -1.64 10.62
CA PRO A 158 -16.32 -3.06 10.35
C PRO A 158 -16.97 -3.31 8.98
N SER A 159 -17.85 -2.43 8.51
CA SER A 159 -18.48 -2.54 7.17
C SER A 159 -17.47 -2.47 6.02
N ASP A 160 -16.45 -1.64 6.19
CA ASP A 160 -15.43 -1.41 5.16
C ASP A 160 -14.45 -2.59 5.16
N LEU A 161 -14.19 -3.19 6.33
CA LEU A 161 -13.44 -4.46 6.43
C LEU A 161 -14.16 -5.60 5.72
N GLU A 162 -15.48 -5.75 5.88
CA GLU A 162 -16.25 -6.77 5.16
C GLU A 162 -16.24 -6.52 3.65
N THR A 163 -16.22 -5.26 3.22
CA THR A 163 -16.06 -4.90 1.80
C THR A 163 -14.70 -5.36 1.28
N PHE A 164 -13.62 -5.09 2.03
CA PHE A 164 -12.28 -5.58 1.69
C PHE A 164 -12.21 -7.11 1.56
N LYS A 165 -12.83 -7.85 2.48
CA LYS A 165 -12.85 -9.33 2.41
C LYS A 165 -13.53 -9.84 1.13
N LYS A 166 -14.64 -9.21 0.72
CA LYS A 166 -15.31 -9.53 -0.54
C LYS A 166 -14.45 -9.17 -1.75
N GLN A 167 -13.78 -8.02 -1.72
CA GLN A 167 -12.84 -7.62 -2.77
C GLN A 167 -11.69 -8.63 -2.88
N ALA A 168 -11.12 -9.07 -1.76
CA ALA A 168 -10.09 -10.10 -1.70
C ALA A 168 -10.57 -11.44 -2.30
N GLU A 169 -11.80 -11.87 -1.97
CA GLU A 169 -12.43 -13.07 -2.54
C GLU A 169 -12.60 -12.94 -4.06
N CYS A 170 -13.13 -11.82 -4.56
CA CYS A 170 -13.28 -11.53 -5.99
C CYS A 170 -11.94 -11.56 -6.73
N LEU A 171 -10.86 -11.09 -6.09
CA LEU A 171 -9.49 -11.11 -6.62
C LEU A 171 -8.76 -12.44 -6.37
N LYS A 172 -9.43 -13.43 -5.76
CA LYS A 172 -8.93 -14.78 -5.48
C LYS A 172 -7.73 -14.83 -4.52
N PHE A 173 -7.71 -13.96 -3.53
CA PHE A 173 -6.77 -14.01 -2.41
C PHE A 173 -7.20 -15.08 -1.38
N LEU A 174 -6.27 -15.53 -0.55
CA LEU A 174 -6.56 -16.47 0.52
C LEU A 174 -7.40 -15.79 1.62
N PRO A 175 -8.30 -16.50 2.30
CA PRO A 175 -9.13 -15.96 3.38
C PRO A 175 -8.35 -15.82 4.71
N GLU A 176 -7.09 -15.41 4.62
CA GLU A 176 -6.18 -15.15 5.72
C GLU A 176 -5.73 -13.69 5.66
N TYR A 177 -5.60 -13.08 6.83
CA TYR A 177 -5.39 -11.63 6.95
C TYR A 177 -4.32 -11.34 7.99
N HIS A 178 -3.47 -10.36 7.66
CA HIS A 178 -2.51 -9.75 8.58
C HIS A 178 -2.96 -8.32 8.87
N PHE A 179 -3.10 -7.97 10.16
CA PHE A 179 -3.54 -6.63 10.55
C PHE A 179 -2.33 -5.79 10.97
N GLY A 180 -2.24 -4.58 10.42
CA GLY A 180 -1.19 -3.63 10.77
C GLY A 180 -1.34 -3.09 12.18
N GLY A 181 -0.22 -2.95 12.88
CA GLY A 181 -0.15 -2.28 14.18
C GLY A 181 -0.20 -0.75 14.06
N SER A 182 -0.43 -0.09 15.20
CA SER A 182 -0.51 1.37 15.29
C SER A 182 0.81 2.07 15.63
N ASP A 183 1.83 1.31 16.05
CA ASP A 183 3.16 1.87 16.35
C ASP A 183 3.96 2.05 15.07
N LEU A 184 3.90 3.24 14.49
CA LEU A 184 4.50 3.56 13.19
C LEU A 184 5.96 3.98 13.34
N CYS A 185 6.73 3.85 12.26
CA CYS A 185 8.04 4.49 12.15
C CYS A 185 7.89 6.00 11.94
N SER A 186 8.79 6.79 12.54
CA SER A 186 8.89 8.23 12.30
C SER A 186 9.36 8.52 10.87
N ASP A 187 8.98 9.65 10.30
CA ASP A 187 9.40 10.04 8.94
C ASP A 187 10.85 10.57 8.94
N ASP A 188 11.77 9.82 8.32
CA ASP A 188 13.19 10.23 8.25
C ASP A 188 13.43 11.47 7.37
N ARG A 189 12.44 11.88 6.56
CA ARG A 189 12.52 13.11 5.77
C ARG A 189 12.39 14.35 6.65
N GLU A 190 11.66 14.26 7.76
CA GLU A 190 11.42 15.38 8.67
C GLU A 190 12.63 15.64 9.60
N THR A 191 13.33 14.59 10.01
CA THR A 191 14.55 14.69 10.84
C THR A 191 15.76 15.27 10.11
N THR A 192 15.69 15.40 8.78
CA THR A 192 16.78 15.93 7.94
C THR A 192 16.57 17.41 7.54
N SER A 193 15.49 18.07 7.98
CA SER A 193 15.32 19.52 7.78
C SER A 193 16.28 20.30 8.70
N PRO A 194 17.19 21.15 8.17
CA PRO A 194 18.01 21.98 9.03
C PRO A 194 17.11 22.96 9.77
N ALA A 195 17.17 22.93 11.10
CA ALA A 195 16.54 23.93 11.94
C ALA A 195 16.98 25.31 11.45
N ALA A 196 16.01 26.10 10.98
CA ALA A 196 16.21 27.50 10.66
C ALA A 196 16.75 28.23 11.89
N GLU A 197 17.73 29.11 11.64
CA GLU A 197 18.39 30.00 12.60
C GLU A 197 17.41 30.58 13.63
N ASN A 198 17.68 30.31 14.91
CA ASN A 198 17.38 31.27 15.96
C ASN A 198 18.71 31.89 16.37
N THR A 199 18.94 33.08 15.82
CA THR A 199 19.89 34.08 16.32
C THR A 199 19.38 34.54 17.68
N GLU A 200 20.21 34.48 18.73
CA GLU A 200 20.15 35.39 19.88
C GLU A 200 21.45 35.24 20.72
N ASP A 201 22.30 36.25 20.55
CA ASP A 201 23.16 36.96 21.52
C ASP A 201 23.90 36.21 22.65
N GLU A 202 25.24 36.32 22.63
CA GLU A 202 25.99 36.53 23.88
C GLU A 202 27.08 37.60 23.68
N GLU A 203 26.86 38.72 24.36
CA GLU A 203 27.74 39.85 24.60
C GLU A 203 28.97 39.40 25.42
N THR A 204 30.18 39.80 25.04
CA THR A 204 31.27 39.93 26.03
C THR A 204 32.22 41.09 25.70
N ASP A 205 32.12 42.06 26.58
CA ASP A 205 32.96 43.21 26.89
C ASP A 205 34.48 42.95 26.84
N VAL A 206 35.22 43.82 26.15
CA VAL A 206 36.58 44.23 26.58
C VAL A 206 36.78 45.73 26.30
N GLN A 207 36.70 46.50 27.37
CA GLN A 207 37.06 47.91 27.54
C GLN A 207 38.52 48.26 27.10
N PRO A 208 38.80 49.51 26.64
CA PRO A 208 40.12 49.90 26.13
C PRO A 208 41.05 50.46 27.23
N THR A 209 42.34 50.14 27.15
CA THR A 209 43.39 50.81 27.95
C THR A 209 44.27 51.65 27.03
N ALA A 210 44.23 52.97 27.26
CA ALA A 210 45.07 53.95 26.61
C ALA A 210 46.53 53.91 27.09
N LYS A 211 47.47 54.11 26.15
CA LYS A 211 48.58 55.06 26.28
C LYS A 211 49.17 55.39 24.92
#